data_AF-A0A9W7YJ63-F1
#
_entry.id   AF-A0A9W7YJ63-F1
#
_cell.length_a   1.000
_cell.length_b   1.000
_cell.length_c   1.000
_cell.angle_alpha   90.00
_cell.angle_beta   90.00
_cell.angle_gamma   90.00
#
_symmetry.space_group_name_H-M   'P 1'
#
loop_
_entity.id
_entity.type
_entity.pdbx_description
1 polymer ?
#
loop_
_entity_poly.entity_id
_entity_poly.type
_entity_poly.pdbx_seq_one_letter_code
_entity_poly.pdbx_strand_id
1 'polypeptide(L)' 'FECGYGCSDHASWNQAGFRSAMAFESDQLEANTHIHSPEDTVATLDFNHMLEFSKLAVAFAYEVGNAKTS' A
#
# COMPACT_ATOMS: atom_id res chain seq x y z
N PHE A 1 9.03 -5.35 -3.98
CA PHE A 1 9.49 -5.50 -2.59
C PHE A 1 8.93 -6.81 -2.00
N GLU A 2 9.67 -7.44 -1.09
CA GLU A 2 9.16 -8.52 -0.24
C GLU A 2 9.13 -8.01 1.20
N CYS A 3 8.11 -8.37 1.98
CA CYS A 3 7.93 -7.77 3.31
C CYS A 3 7.75 -8.75 4.48
N GLY A 4 7.92 -10.05 4.23
CA GLY A 4 7.88 -11.07 5.29
C GLY A 4 6.49 -11.40 5.84
N TYR A 5 6.46 -12.21 6.89
CA TYR A 5 5.24 -12.71 7.51
C TYR A 5 4.50 -11.63 8.30
N GLY A 6 3.18 -11.53 8.15
CA GLY A 6 2.34 -10.61 8.93
C GLY A 6 2.66 -9.13 8.68
N CYS A 7 3.25 -8.83 7.54
CA CYS A 7 3.75 -7.52 7.15
C CYS A 7 2.72 -6.38 7.24
N SER A 8 1.50 -6.60 6.76
CA SER A 8 0.39 -5.65 6.84
C SER A 8 -0.94 -6.38 6.55
N ASP A 9 -2.05 -5.65 6.53
CA ASP A 9 -3.41 -6.20 6.53
C ASP A 9 -3.78 -7.06 5.31
N HIS A 10 -3.11 -6.85 4.16
CA HIS A 10 -3.29 -7.68 2.97
C HIS A 10 -3.04 -9.17 3.25
N ALA A 11 -2.12 -9.48 4.19
CA ALA A 11 -1.82 -10.85 4.58
C ALA A 11 -3.04 -11.57 5.18
N SER A 12 -3.83 -10.88 6.00
CA SER A 12 -5.06 -11.42 6.61
C SER A 12 -6.10 -11.79 5.55
N TRP A 13 -6.31 -10.92 4.55
CA TRP A 13 -7.22 -11.19 3.43
C TRP A 13 -6.75 -12.37 2.58
N ASN A 14 -5.46 -12.43 2.27
CA ASN A 14 -4.86 -13.54 1.53
C ASN A 14 -5.03 -14.87 2.28
N GLN A 15 -4.77 -14.88 3.59
CA GLN A 15 -4.92 -16.06 4.43
C GLN A 15 -6.37 -16.57 4.47
N ALA A 16 -7.34 -15.65 4.40
CA ALA A 16 -8.76 -15.99 4.30
C ALA A 16 -9.22 -16.43 2.90
N GLY A 17 -8.33 -16.48 1.91
CA GLY A 17 -8.62 -16.93 0.53
C GLY A 17 -9.10 -15.84 -0.41
N PHE A 18 -9.08 -14.57 0.00
CA PHE A 18 -9.42 -13.44 -0.87
C PHE A 18 -8.18 -12.92 -1.60
N ARG A 19 -8.32 -12.61 -2.89
CA ARG A 19 -7.26 -11.96 -3.66
C ARG A 19 -6.98 -10.59 -3.05
N SER A 20 -5.72 -10.35 -2.69
CA SER A 20 -5.27 -9.11 -2.08
C SER A 20 -3.94 -8.69 -2.70
N ALA A 21 -3.65 -7.39 -2.61
CA ALA A 21 -2.43 -6.78 -3.12
C ALA A 21 -2.03 -5.63 -2.20
N MET A 22 -0.75 -5.25 -2.22
CA MET A 22 -0.22 -4.09 -1.52
C MET A 22 0.74 -3.35 -2.43
N ALA A 23 0.45 -2.08 -2.69
CA ALA A 23 1.43 -1.13 -3.21
C ALA A 23 2.18 -0.51 -2.02
N PHE A 24 3.47 -0.23 -2.18
CA PHE A 24 4.33 0.28 -1.11
C PHE A 24 5.28 1.35 -1.64
N GLU A 25 5.70 2.28 -0.79
CA GLU A 25 6.40 3.51 -1.16
C GLU A 25 7.83 3.31 -1.68
N SER A 26 8.43 2.14 -1.46
CA SER A 26 9.79 1.83 -1.92
C SER A 26 10.02 0.33 -2.11
N ASP A 27 11.23 -0.04 -2.53
CA ASP A 27 11.62 -1.45 -2.67
C ASP A 27 12.09 -2.09 -1.35
N GLN A 28 12.29 -1.31 -0.29
CA GLN A 28 12.86 -1.73 0.99
C GLN A 28 11.96 -1.28 2.15
N LEU A 29 11.63 -2.18 3.08
CA LEU A 29 10.72 -1.84 4.18
C LEU A 29 11.27 -0.76 5.12
N GLU A 30 12.59 -0.69 5.22
CA GLU A 30 13.31 0.20 6.12
C GLU A 30 13.74 1.51 5.44
N ALA A 31 13.29 1.77 4.20
CA ALA A 31 13.68 2.98 3.46
C ALA A 31 13.26 4.26 4.18
N ASN A 32 12.07 4.26 4.80
CA ASN A 32 11.69 5.30 5.75
C ASN A 32 12.33 5.01 7.11
N THR A 33 13.43 5.68 7.42
CA THR A 33 14.17 5.51 8.67
C THR A 33 13.46 6.06 9.91
N HIS A 34 12.32 6.74 9.74
CA HIS A 34 11.54 7.32 10.83
C HIS A 34 10.36 6.43 11.26
N ILE A 35 10.04 5.38 10.50
CA ILE A 35 8.89 4.51 10.80
C ILE A 35 8.98 3.96 12.24
N HIS A 36 7.85 4.01 12.96
CA HIS A 36 7.74 3.63 14.38
C HIS A 36 8.54 4.50 15.37
N SER A 37 8.87 5.73 15.00
CA SER A 37 9.48 6.71 15.89
C SER A 37 8.63 7.98 16.02
N PRO A 38 8.89 8.84 17.03
CA PRO A 38 8.24 10.15 17.13
C PRO A 38 8.51 11.10 15.95
N GLU A 39 9.53 10.79 15.14
CA GLU A 39 9.92 11.57 13.97
C GLU A 39 9.09 11.23 12.72
N ASP A 40 8.27 10.16 12.76
CA ASP A 40 7.27 9.85 11.75
C ASP A 40 6.16 10.92 11.75
N THR A 41 6.37 11.98 10.99
CA THR A 41 5.56 13.20 11.04
C THR A 41 5.22 13.67 9.63
N VAL A 42 4.21 14.54 9.51
CA VAL A 42 3.83 15.12 8.20
C VAL A 42 5.00 15.85 7.52
N ALA A 43 5.95 16.37 8.30
CA ALA A 43 7.13 17.06 7.76
C ALA A 43 8.08 16.14 7.00
N THR A 44 8.02 14.82 7.20
CA THR A 44 8.85 13.82 6.51
C THR A 44 8.16 13.18 5.32
N LEU A 45 6.93 13.61 4.97
CA LEU A 45 6.15 13.05 3.86
C LEU A 45 6.37 13.79 2.53
N ASP A 46 6.30 13.06 1.43
CA ASP A 46 6.18 13.62 0.08
C ASP A 46 4.73 13.53 -0.42
N PHE A 47 4.04 14.68 -0.43
CA PHE A 47 2.66 14.77 -0.89
C PHE A 47 2.48 14.45 -2.37
N ASN A 48 3.50 14.63 -3.22
CA ASN A 48 3.40 14.24 -4.63
C ASN A 48 3.42 12.72 -4.75
N HIS A 49 4.23 12.03 -3.95
CA HIS A 49 4.25 10.58 -3.93
C HIS A 49 2.91 10.01 -3.43
N MET A 50 2.36 10.57 -2.35
CA MET A 50 1.03 10.21 -1.85
C MET A 50 -0.09 10.43 -2.88
N LEU A 51 0.03 11.47 -3.73
CA LEU A 51 -0.92 11.73 -4.80
C LEU A 51 -0.92 10.59 -5.84
N GLU A 52 0.23 9.99 -6.15
CA GLU A 52 0.29 8.84 -7.06
C GLU A 52 -0.42 7.61 -6.48
N PHE A 53 -0.27 7.35 -5.18
CA PHE A 53 -1.04 6.30 -4.49
C PHE A 53 -2.55 6.58 -4.48
N SER A 54 -2.94 7.84 -4.31
CA SER A 54 -4.35 8.25 -4.34
C SER A 54 -4.97 8.01 -5.73
N LYS A 55 -4.25 8.35 -6.80
CA LYS A 55 -4.66 8.04 -8.17
C LYS A 55 -4.80 6.54 -8.40
N LEU A 56 -3.81 5.76 -7.93
CA LEU A 56 -3.83 4.29 -8.04
C LEU A 56 -5.06 3.70 -7.35
N ALA A 57 -5.39 4.14 -6.14
CA ALA A 57 -6.55 3.65 -5.39
C ALA A 57 -7.87 3.95 -6.12
N VAL A 58 -8.04 5.17 -6.64
CA VAL A 58 -9.23 5.57 -7.42
C VAL A 58 -9.34 4.77 -8.71
N ALA A 59 -8.23 4.62 -9.44
CA ALA A 59 -8.20 3.83 -10.67
C ALA A 59 -8.54 2.36 -10.41
N PHE A 60 -7.96 1.74 -9.37
CA PHE A 60 -8.27 0.37 -8.98
C PHE A 60 -9.76 0.19 -8.65
N ALA A 61 -10.33 1.09 -7.85
CA ALA A 61 -11.75 1.03 -7.50
C ALA A 61 -12.65 1.18 -8.72
N TYR A 62 -12.33 2.10 -9.63
CA TYR A 62 -13.09 2.30 -10.87
C TYR A 62 -13.02 1.07 -11.79
N GLU A 63 -11.82 0.59 -12.10
CA GLU A 63 -11.62 -0.50 -13.06
C GLU A 63 -12.14 -1.82 -12.53
N VAL A 64 -11.87 -2.17 -11.26
CA VAL A 64 -12.38 -3.41 -10.66
C VAL A 64 -13.88 -3.34 -10.42
N GLY A 65 -14.39 -2.19 -9.98
CA GLY A 65 -15.83 -1.99 -9.76
C GLY A 65 -16.66 -2.02 -11.04
N ASN A 66 -16.06 -1.69 -12.18
CA ASN A 66 -16.72 -1.71 -13.50
C ASN A 66 -16.24 -2.84 -14.42
N ALA A 67 -15.38 -3.75 -13.92
CA ALA A 67 -14.93 -4.90 -14.68
C ALA A 67 -16.14 -5.77 -15.02
N LYS A 68 -16.37 -5.99 -16.32
CA LYS A 68 -17.41 -6.93 -16.76
C LYS A 68 -16.95 -8.33 -16.38
N THR A 69 -17.69 -8.99 -15.49
CA THR A 69 -17.58 -10.43 -15.30
C THR A 69 -18.16 -11.11 -16.53
N SER A 70 -17.29 -11.73 -17.33
CA SER A 70 -17.69 -12.60 -18.45
C SER A 70 -18.50 -13.80 -17.97
#